data_AF-A0A6J3C5X0-F1
#
_entry.id   AF-A0A6J3C5X0-F1
#
_cell.length_a   1.000
_cell.length_b   1.000
_cell.length_c   1.000
_cell.angle_alpha   90.00
_cell.angle_beta   90.00
_cell.angle_gamma   90.00
#
_symmetry.space_group_name_H-M   'P 1'
#
loop_
_entity.id
_entity.type
_entity.pdbx_description
1 polymer ?
#
loop_
_entity_poly.entity_id
_entity_poly.type
_entity_poly.pdbx_seq_one_letter_code
_entity_poly.pdbx_strand_id
1 'polypeptide(L)'
;MIDRVSLDLLYLQIIEDLDLGWITADLQTKDILSSYEAKKQKREYIELARTLRHYGRIPAGQAITDAGNLGVSGDMVRVRVSLASKELTLTSETNPAREQRFKVTRMRCWRITTLHTKVRSNGMTVTSLQMERPQTNGHGSLLEESNKNFELSFEYLISKDNLKWITLKTEHATFISVCLQKIDFNYGQI
;
A
#
# COMPACT_ATOMS: atom_id res chain seq x y z
N MET A 1 -3.28 29.79 4.17
CA MET A 1 -3.37 30.33 2.80
C MET A 1 -2.51 29.42 1.94
N ILE A 2 -3.10 28.64 1.02
CA ILE A 2 -2.31 27.79 0.10
C ILE A 2 -1.65 28.74 -0.90
N ASP A 3 -0.33 28.71 -1.01
CA ASP A 3 0.38 29.53 -2.00
C ASP A 3 0.05 29.05 -3.43
N ARG A 4 0.22 29.93 -4.42
CA ARG A 4 -0.15 29.64 -5.81
C ARG A 4 0.54 28.38 -6.36
N VAL A 5 1.81 28.17 -6.03
CA VAL A 5 2.57 26.99 -6.46
C VAL A 5 2.00 25.73 -5.82
N SER A 6 1.75 25.74 -4.50
CA SER A 6 1.12 24.63 -3.80
C SER A 6 -0.27 24.29 -4.35
N LEU A 7 -1.06 25.31 -4.73
CA LEU A 7 -2.36 25.12 -5.35
C LEU A 7 -2.23 24.41 -6.71
N ASP A 8 -1.27 24.85 -7.52
CA ASP A 8 -1.02 24.29 -8.85
C ASP A 8 -0.52 22.84 -8.77
N LEU A 9 0.39 22.53 -7.84
CA LEU A 9 0.89 21.18 -7.63
C LEU A 9 -0.21 20.23 -7.14
N LEU A 10 -1.00 20.65 -6.16
CA LEU A 10 -2.10 19.84 -5.66
C LEU A 10 -3.17 19.60 -6.73
N TYR A 11 -3.49 20.62 -7.52
CA TYR A 11 -4.42 20.50 -8.65
C TYR A 11 -3.95 19.44 -9.66
N LEU A 12 -2.68 19.51 -10.09
CA LEU A 12 -2.11 18.54 -11.04
C LEU A 12 -2.06 17.13 -10.47
N GLN A 13 -1.70 16.98 -9.20
CA GLN A 13 -1.68 15.69 -8.53
C GLN A 13 -3.08 15.05 -8.51
N ILE A 14 -4.14 15.82 -8.21
CA ILE A 14 -5.49 15.28 -8.14
C ILE A 14 -6.01 14.84 -9.50
N ILE A 15 -5.66 15.56 -10.58
CA ILE A 15 -5.99 15.13 -11.95
C ILE A 15 -5.39 13.76 -12.22
N GLU A 16 -4.09 13.60 -11.97
CA GLU A 16 -3.39 12.33 -12.17
C GLU A 16 -4.00 11.22 -11.29
N ASP A 17 -4.29 11.51 -10.02
CA ASP A 17 -4.90 10.56 -9.10
C ASP A 17 -6.30 10.10 -9.57
N LEU A 18 -7.05 10.96 -10.27
CA LEU A 18 -8.34 10.60 -10.88
C LEU A 18 -8.16 9.76 -12.16
N ASP A 19 -7.19 10.12 -13.00
CA ASP A 19 -6.89 9.42 -14.26
C ASP A 19 -6.37 8.00 -14.00
N LEU A 20 -5.52 7.83 -12.98
CA LEU A 20 -5.03 6.54 -12.50
C LEU A 20 -6.09 5.75 -11.71
N GLY A 21 -7.25 6.36 -11.43
CA GLY A 21 -8.36 5.76 -10.69
C GLY A 21 -8.06 5.55 -9.19
N TRP A 22 -7.10 6.28 -8.62
CA TRP A 22 -6.78 6.25 -7.20
C TRP A 22 -7.86 6.96 -6.38
N ILE A 23 -8.46 8.00 -6.96
CA ILE A 23 -9.67 8.66 -6.48
C ILE A 23 -10.86 8.19 -7.32
N THR A 24 -12.00 7.92 -6.67
CA THR A 24 -13.20 7.43 -7.37
C THR A 24 -14.27 8.51 -7.42
N ALA A 25 -14.65 8.89 -8.64
CA ALA A 25 -15.76 9.80 -8.93
C ALA A 25 -16.81 9.11 -9.81
N ASP A 26 -18.08 9.37 -9.54
CA ASP A 26 -19.18 8.99 -10.44
C ASP A 26 -19.23 9.88 -11.68
N LEU A 27 -20.07 9.50 -12.66
CA LEU A 27 -20.14 10.20 -13.95
C LEU A 27 -20.55 11.67 -13.80
N GLN A 28 -21.54 11.95 -12.96
CA GLN A 28 -22.02 13.31 -12.72
C GLN A 28 -20.92 14.19 -12.12
N THR A 29 -20.16 13.65 -11.17
CA THR A 29 -19.07 14.38 -10.53
C THR A 29 -17.91 14.62 -11.49
N LYS A 30 -17.62 13.66 -12.38
CA LYS A 30 -16.64 13.85 -13.47
C LYS A 30 -17.04 14.99 -14.40
N ASP A 31 -18.31 15.10 -14.79
CA ASP A 31 -18.78 16.21 -15.63
C ASP A 31 -18.59 17.58 -14.95
N ILE A 32 -18.85 17.66 -13.65
CA ILE A 32 -18.63 18.88 -12.86
C ILE A 32 -17.12 19.22 -12.80
N LEU A 33 -16.27 18.23 -12.55
CA LEU A 33 -14.81 18.40 -12.52
C LEU A 33 -14.28 18.89 -13.88
N SER A 34 -14.75 18.31 -14.99
CA SER A 34 -14.40 18.76 -16.34
C SER A 34 -14.85 20.20 -16.61
N SER A 35 -16.01 20.62 -16.07
CA SER A 35 -16.46 22.01 -16.15
C SER A 35 -15.51 22.96 -15.41
N TYR A 36 -15.07 22.59 -14.21
CA TYR A 36 -14.09 23.38 -13.45
C TYR A 36 -12.73 23.46 -14.14
N GLU A 37 -12.26 22.36 -14.72
CA GLU A 37 -11.02 22.31 -15.49
C GLU A 37 -11.07 23.25 -16.71
N ALA A 38 -12.13 23.18 -17.51
CA ALA A 38 -12.32 24.06 -18.68
C ALA A 38 -12.32 25.55 -18.30
N LYS A 39 -12.85 25.89 -17.12
CA LYS A 39 -12.92 27.26 -16.58
C LYS A 39 -11.67 27.65 -15.77
N LYS A 40 -10.70 26.75 -15.60
CA LYS A 40 -9.50 26.93 -14.75
C LYS A 40 -9.83 27.24 -13.28
N GLN A 41 -10.96 26.72 -12.79
CA GLN A 41 -11.44 26.86 -11.41
C GLN A 41 -10.76 25.83 -10.49
N LYS A 42 -9.44 25.98 -10.30
CA LYS A 42 -8.61 25.00 -9.58
C LYS A 42 -9.04 24.79 -8.13
N ARG A 43 -9.48 25.86 -7.46
CA ARG A 43 -9.84 25.80 -6.04
C ARG A 43 -11.12 24.99 -5.85
N GLU A 44 -12.14 25.27 -6.65
CA GLU A 44 -13.40 24.56 -6.66
C GLU A 44 -13.21 23.08 -7.06
N TYR A 45 -12.33 22.82 -8.04
CA TYR A 45 -11.93 21.46 -8.42
C TYR A 45 -11.33 20.71 -7.23
N ILE A 46 -10.34 21.29 -6.54
CA ILE A 46 -9.70 20.67 -5.38
C ILE A 46 -10.71 20.44 -4.25
N GLU A 47 -11.55 21.43 -3.93
CA GLU A 47 -12.54 21.30 -2.85
C GLU A 47 -13.58 20.22 -3.15
N LEU A 48 -14.02 20.09 -4.41
CA LEU A 48 -14.89 18.98 -4.82
C LEU A 48 -14.16 17.64 -4.71
N ALA A 49 -12.93 17.54 -5.24
CA ALA A 49 -12.16 16.31 -5.22
C ALA A 49 -11.87 15.79 -3.81
N ARG A 50 -11.70 16.70 -2.84
CA ARG A 50 -11.53 16.35 -1.41
C ARG A 50 -12.71 15.59 -0.80
N THR A 51 -13.90 15.70 -1.40
CA THR A 51 -15.11 14.99 -0.94
C THR A 51 -15.20 13.57 -1.52
N LEU A 52 -14.38 13.25 -2.51
CA LEU A 52 -14.44 11.98 -3.23
C LEU A 52 -13.91 10.80 -2.42
N ARG A 53 -14.42 9.62 -2.75
CA ARG A 53 -13.96 8.37 -2.15
C ARG A 53 -12.49 8.15 -2.53
N HIS A 54 -11.70 7.75 -1.54
CA HIS A 54 -10.26 7.48 -1.64
C HIS A 54 -9.38 8.72 -1.86
N TYR A 55 -9.91 9.94 -1.74
CA TYR A 55 -9.07 11.13 -1.68
C TYR A 55 -8.01 11.03 -0.56
N GLY A 56 -6.76 11.39 -0.88
CA GLY A 56 -5.63 11.32 0.06
C GLY A 56 -5.14 9.91 0.36
N ARG A 57 -5.60 8.90 -0.38
CA ARG A 57 -5.12 7.52 -0.28
C ARG A 57 -3.84 7.35 -1.08
N ILE A 58 -2.80 6.88 -0.42
CA ILE A 58 -1.52 6.54 -1.05
C ILE A 58 -1.57 5.06 -1.44
N PRO A 59 -1.61 4.71 -2.74
CA PRO A 59 -1.53 3.32 -3.15
C PRO A 59 -0.12 2.78 -2.92
N ALA A 60 -0.04 1.54 -2.44
CA ALA A 60 1.21 0.83 -2.19
C ALA A 60 1.26 -0.49 -2.97
N GLY A 61 0.72 -0.45 -4.19
CA GLY A 61 0.72 -1.54 -5.17
C GLY A 61 0.00 -2.80 -4.73
N GLN A 62 0.38 -3.91 -5.37
CA GLN A 62 -0.26 -5.22 -5.18
C GLN A 62 0.48 -6.05 -4.12
N ALA A 63 -0.27 -6.94 -3.47
CA ALA A 63 0.26 -7.89 -2.50
C ALA A 63 -0.53 -9.21 -2.52
N ILE A 64 0.07 -10.25 -1.95
CA ILE A 64 -0.61 -11.52 -1.62
C ILE A 64 -0.65 -11.65 -0.11
N THR A 65 -1.80 -12.09 0.43
CA THR A 65 -1.99 -12.32 1.87
C THR A 65 -2.90 -13.52 2.11
N ASP A 66 -3.00 -13.99 3.35
CA ASP A 66 -3.93 -15.07 3.71
C ASP A 66 -5.38 -14.66 3.47
N ALA A 67 -6.17 -15.55 2.87
CA ALA A 67 -7.56 -15.24 2.53
C ALA A 67 -8.43 -14.92 3.76
N GLY A 68 -8.09 -15.51 4.91
CA GLY A 68 -8.71 -15.23 6.20
C GLY A 68 -8.58 -13.78 6.66
N ASN A 69 -7.55 -13.05 6.22
CA ASN A 69 -7.36 -11.64 6.55
C ASN A 69 -8.43 -10.75 5.91
N LEU A 70 -9.07 -11.22 4.84
CA LEU A 70 -10.24 -10.59 4.21
C LEU A 70 -11.56 -11.29 4.58
N GLY A 71 -11.52 -12.31 5.45
CA GLY A 71 -12.66 -13.16 5.81
C GLY A 71 -13.13 -14.09 4.68
N VAL A 72 -12.29 -14.37 3.68
CA VAL A 72 -12.61 -15.28 2.56
C VAL A 72 -12.13 -16.69 2.90
N SER A 73 -12.83 -17.70 2.39
CA SER A 73 -12.34 -19.08 2.38
C SER A 73 -11.24 -19.26 1.32
N GLY A 74 -10.20 -20.02 1.66
CA GLY A 74 -9.06 -20.30 0.79
C GLY A 74 -7.73 -20.04 1.49
N ASP A 75 -6.62 -20.32 0.80
CA ASP A 75 -5.29 -20.16 1.37
C ASP A 75 -4.79 -18.73 1.21
N MET A 76 -4.68 -18.25 -0.03
CA MET A 76 -4.06 -16.97 -0.38
C MET A 76 -4.95 -16.16 -1.32
N VAL A 77 -4.87 -14.84 -1.22
CA VAL A 77 -5.64 -13.90 -2.04
C VAL A 77 -4.77 -12.71 -2.47
N ARG A 78 -4.98 -12.26 -3.71
CA ARG A 78 -4.37 -11.03 -4.24
C ARG A 78 -5.16 -9.80 -3.82
N VAL A 79 -4.45 -8.79 -3.36
CA VAL A 79 -5.01 -7.56 -2.82
C VAL A 79 -4.21 -6.35 -3.31
N ARG A 80 -4.89 -5.21 -3.40
CA ARG A 80 -4.25 -3.91 -3.50
C ARG A 80 -4.08 -3.32 -2.11
N VAL A 81 -2.88 -2.81 -1.83
CA VAL A 81 -2.51 -2.17 -0.56
C VAL A 81 -2.56 -0.67 -0.73
N SER A 82 -2.92 0.01 0.35
CA SER A 82 -2.97 1.46 0.39
C SER A 82 -2.91 1.99 1.81
N LEU A 83 -2.51 3.24 1.97
CA LEU A 83 -2.44 3.91 3.25
C LEU A 83 -3.18 5.24 3.19
N ALA A 84 -4.07 5.46 4.14
CA ALA A 84 -4.83 6.70 4.28
C ALA A 84 -5.34 6.81 5.71
N SER A 85 -5.58 8.02 6.20
CA SER A 85 -6.33 8.24 7.46
C SER A 85 -5.83 7.40 8.66
N LYS A 86 -4.51 7.18 8.75
CA LYS A 86 -3.86 6.36 9.80
C LYS A 86 -4.24 4.86 9.77
N GLU A 87 -4.65 4.37 8.61
CA GLU A 87 -5.02 2.99 8.37
C GLU A 87 -4.26 2.43 7.15
N LEU A 88 -3.89 1.15 7.23
CA LEU A 88 -3.51 0.34 6.08
C LEU A 88 -4.75 -0.41 5.61
N THR A 89 -5.12 -0.26 4.34
CA THR A 89 -6.29 -0.92 3.76
C THR A 89 -5.86 -1.92 2.69
N LEU A 90 -6.37 -3.14 2.81
CA LEU A 90 -6.29 -4.20 1.82
C LEU A 90 -7.62 -4.26 1.07
N THR A 91 -7.59 -4.15 -0.25
CA THR A 91 -8.78 -4.30 -1.10
C THR A 91 -8.58 -5.51 -2.01
N SER A 92 -9.54 -6.44 -2.02
CA SER A 92 -9.46 -7.61 -2.89
C SER A 92 -9.44 -7.20 -4.37
N GLU A 93 -8.60 -7.86 -5.18
CA GLU A 93 -8.59 -7.61 -6.62
C GLU A 93 -9.79 -8.19 -7.34
N THR A 94 -10.29 -9.35 -6.91
CA THR A 94 -11.43 -10.02 -7.52
C THR A 94 -12.76 -9.43 -7.11
N ASN A 95 -12.84 -8.84 -5.91
CA ASN A 95 -14.03 -8.16 -5.42
C ASN A 95 -13.66 -6.85 -4.70
N PRO A 96 -13.61 -5.71 -5.41
CA PRO A 96 -13.24 -4.42 -4.81
C PRO A 96 -14.15 -3.92 -3.69
N ALA A 97 -15.39 -4.44 -3.57
CA ALA A 97 -16.27 -4.13 -2.44
C ALA A 97 -15.78 -4.78 -1.13
N ARG A 98 -14.89 -5.77 -1.23
CA ARG A 98 -14.30 -6.47 -0.10
C ARG A 98 -12.97 -5.83 0.29
N GLU A 99 -13.01 -5.07 1.37
CA GLU A 99 -11.85 -4.42 1.94
C GLU A 99 -11.69 -4.76 3.43
N GLN A 100 -10.44 -4.83 3.86
CA GLN A 100 -10.08 -4.93 5.27
C GLN A 100 -9.19 -3.75 5.64
N ARG A 101 -9.54 -3.05 6.72
CA ARG A 101 -8.79 -1.90 7.24
C ARG A 101 -8.09 -2.27 8.53
N PHE A 102 -6.84 -1.85 8.65
CA PHE A 102 -5.98 -2.08 9.81
C PHE A 102 -5.53 -0.72 10.36
N LYS A 103 -5.98 -0.38 11.57
CA LYS A 103 -5.55 0.86 12.25
C LYS A 103 -4.10 0.73 12.67
N VAL A 104 -3.26 1.70 12.29
CA VAL A 104 -1.83 1.65 12.64
C VAL A 104 -1.62 1.63 14.15
N THR A 105 -2.47 2.29 14.92
CA THR A 105 -2.42 2.26 16.41
C THR A 105 -2.64 0.89 17.04
N ARG A 106 -3.19 -0.05 16.29
CA ARG A 106 -3.40 -1.43 16.74
C ARG A 106 -2.29 -2.37 16.27
N MET A 107 -1.30 -1.85 15.56
CA MET A 107 -0.08 -2.57 15.20
C MET A 107 0.90 -2.43 16.35
N ARG A 108 1.31 -3.55 16.96
CA ARG A 108 2.32 -3.54 18.03
C ARG A 108 3.72 -3.38 17.47
N CYS A 109 3.98 -3.99 16.33
CA CYS A 109 5.22 -3.90 15.59
C CYS A 109 5.00 -4.37 14.15
N TRP A 110 5.97 -4.07 13.29
CA TRP A 110 6.06 -4.63 11.94
C TRP A 110 7.50 -4.96 11.60
N ARG A 111 7.69 -5.84 10.63
CA ARG A 111 8.99 -6.24 10.11
C ARG A 111 8.94 -6.40 8.59
N ILE A 112 10.08 -6.14 7.96
CA ILE A 112 10.32 -6.50 6.57
C ILE A 112 11.22 -7.73 6.55
N THR A 113 10.95 -8.68 5.66
CA THR A 113 11.78 -9.86 5.44
C THR A 113 12.04 -10.04 3.94
N THR A 114 13.29 -10.26 3.58
CA THR A 114 13.68 -10.59 2.20
C THR A 114 13.56 -12.09 1.99
N LEU A 115 12.82 -12.49 0.95
CA LEU A 115 12.74 -13.87 0.51
C LEU A 115 13.67 -14.07 -0.69
N HIS A 116 14.58 -15.04 -0.58
CA HIS A 116 15.31 -15.52 -1.76
C HIS A 116 14.53 -16.66 -2.41
N THR A 117 14.10 -16.44 -3.65
CA THR A 117 13.53 -17.50 -4.49
C THR A 117 14.64 -18.07 -5.35
N LYS A 118 15.13 -19.27 -5.01
CA LYS A 118 16.11 -19.97 -5.85
C LYS A 118 15.35 -20.92 -6.78
N VAL A 119 15.38 -20.63 -8.08
CA VAL A 119 14.92 -21.57 -9.11
C VAL A 119 16.03 -22.61 -9.27
N ARG A 120 15.78 -23.86 -8.90
CA ARG A 120 16.71 -24.95 -9.19
C ARG A 120 16.64 -25.28 -10.69
N SER A 121 17.75 -25.79 -11.24
CA SER A 121 17.87 -26.19 -12.66
C SER A 121 16.85 -27.24 -13.13
N ASN A 122 16.12 -27.87 -12.21
CA ASN A 122 15.01 -28.79 -12.49
C ASN A 122 13.63 -28.11 -12.53
N GLY A 123 13.56 -26.77 -12.55
CA GLY A 123 12.31 -26.00 -12.57
C GLY A 123 11.58 -25.88 -11.23
N MET A 124 12.11 -26.45 -10.14
CA MET A 124 11.51 -26.36 -8.82
C MET A 124 11.97 -25.09 -8.09
N THR A 125 11.02 -24.21 -7.76
CA THR A 125 11.23 -23.00 -6.96
C THR A 125 11.30 -23.35 -5.48
N VAL A 126 12.40 -22.98 -4.83
CA VAL A 126 12.54 -23.08 -3.37
C VAL A 126 12.69 -21.67 -2.80
N THR A 127 11.79 -21.29 -1.89
CA THR A 127 11.84 -20.01 -1.18
C THR A 127 12.50 -20.22 0.17
N SER A 128 13.60 -19.51 0.43
CA SER A 128 14.33 -19.55 1.71
C SER A 128 14.31 -18.20 2.40
N LEU A 129 14.02 -18.20 3.71
CA LEU A 129 14.15 -17.04 4.59
C LEU A 129 15.63 -16.78 4.86
N GLN A 130 16.12 -15.55 4.64
CA GLN A 130 17.46 -15.19 5.05
C GLN A 130 17.45 -14.53 6.43
N MET A 131 18.18 -15.13 7.37
CA MET A 131 18.67 -14.48 8.58
C MET A 131 20.16 -14.27 8.35
N GLU A 132 20.64 -13.03 8.30
CA GLU A 132 22.01 -12.73 7.89
C GLU A 132 23.04 -13.39 8.82
N ARG A 133 23.85 -14.30 8.25
CA ARG A 133 25.15 -14.70 8.81
C ARG A 133 26.20 -14.35 7.76
N PRO A 134 27.21 -13.53 8.06
CA PRO A 134 28.21 -13.17 7.07
C PRO A 134 29.15 -14.36 6.87
N GLN A 135 29.18 -14.91 5.65
CA GLN A 135 30.16 -15.90 5.22
C GLN A 135 30.79 -15.42 3.91
N THR A 136 32.10 -15.59 3.85
CA THR A 136 33.08 -14.88 3.05
C THR A 136 33.20 -15.32 1.59
N ASN A 137 33.63 -14.37 0.76
CA ASN A 137 34.46 -14.52 -0.44
C ASN A 137 33.99 -15.54 -1.51
N GLY A 138 33.23 -15.04 -2.48
CA GLY A 138 33.08 -15.66 -3.79
C GLY A 138 32.57 -14.62 -4.77
N HIS A 139 33.29 -14.43 -5.87
CA HIS A 139 33.02 -13.45 -6.93
C HIS A 139 31.73 -13.86 -7.69
N GLY A 140 30.57 -13.59 -7.09
CA GLY A 140 29.25 -13.88 -7.66
C GLY A 140 28.80 -12.76 -8.57
N SER A 141 28.55 -13.09 -9.83
CA SER A 141 28.04 -12.20 -10.88
C SER A 141 26.95 -11.25 -10.37
N LEU A 142 27.20 -9.95 -10.49
CA LEU A 142 26.34 -8.83 -10.09
C LEU A 142 25.00 -8.77 -10.88
N LEU A 143 24.71 -9.77 -11.71
CA LEU A 143 23.61 -9.80 -12.68
C LEU A 143 22.59 -10.93 -12.44
N GLU A 144 22.68 -11.70 -11.35
CA GLU A 144 21.53 -12.48 -10.91
C GLU A 144 20.60 -11.58 -10.08
N GLU A 145 19.81 -10.75 -10.77
CA GLU A 145 18.56 -10.18 -10.26
C GLU A 145 17.57 -11.31 -9.94
N SER A 146 17.93 -12.12 -8.96
CA SER A 146 17.04 -13.09 -8.33
C SER A 146 15.80 -12.33 -7.89
N ASN A 147 14.62 -12.77 -8.31
CA ASN A 147 13.32 -12.21 -7.93
C ASN A 147 13.25 -12.04 -6.41
N LYS A 148 13.61 -10.84 -5.92
CA LYS A 148 13.61 -10.47 -4.51
C LYS A 148 12.15 -10.26 -4.14
N ASN A 149 11.54 -11.31 -3.59
CA ASN A 149 10.21 -11.20 -3.02
C ASN A 149 10.38 -10.62 -1.62
N PHE A 150 9.73 -9.50 -1.32
CA PHE A 150 9.71 -8.97 0.03
C PHE A 150 8.41 -9.35 0.73
N GLU A 151 8.52 -9.54 2.04
CA GLU A 151 7.39 -9.68 2.94
C GLU A 151 7.37 -8.52 3.92
N LEU A 152 6.19 -7.95 4.12
CA LEU A 152 5.88 -7.09 5.25
C LEU A 152 4.93 -7.86 6.16
N SER A 153 5.33 -8.10 7.40
CA SER A 153 4.43 -8.65 8.42
C SER A 153 4.24 -7.66 9.55
N PHE A 154 3.01 -7.54 10.06
CA PHE A 154 2.71 -6.72 11.24
C PHE A 154 1.88 -7.50 12.26
N GLU A 155 2.17 -7.29 13.54
CA GLU A 155 1.44 -7.89 14.65
C GLU A 155 0.27 -6.98 15.03
N TYR A 156 -0.95 -7.43 14.76
CA TYR A 156 -2.17 -6.64 14.90
C TYR A 156 -3.03 -7.12 16.06
N LEU A 157 -3.45 -6.18 16.92
CA LEU A 157 -4.36 -6.45 18.03
C LEU A 157 -5.78 -6.59 17.49
N ILE A 158 -6.33 -7.82 17.46
CA ILE A 158 -7.69 -8.13 16.99
C ILE A 158 -8.72 -7.83 18.07
N SER A 159 -8.46 -8.27 19.29
CA SER A 159 -9.23 -8.00 20.50
C SER A 159 -8.29 -7.95 21.70
N LYS A 160 -8.81 -7.62 22.89
CA LYS A 160 -8.02 -7.64 24.12
C LYS A 160 -7.26 -8.98 24.24
N ASP A 161 -5.95 -8.89 24.45
CA ASP A 161 -5.02 -10.01 24.59
C ASP A 161 -4.96 -11.00 23.40
N ASN A 162 -5.45 -10.59 22.21
CA ASN A 162 -5.47 -11.40 21.00
C ASN A 162 -4.73 -10.67 19.87
N LEU A 163 -3.45 -11.00 19.73
CA LEU A 163 -2.57 -10.50 18.68
C LEU A 163 -2.46 -11.54 17.56
N LYS A 164 -2.50 -11.08 16.30
CA LYS A 164 -2.29 -11.92 15.12
C LYS A 164 -1.31 -11.27 14.17
N TRP A 165 -0.44 -12.08 13.58
CA TRP A 165 0.43 -11.65 12.51
C TRP A 165 -0.34 -11.63 11.19
N ILE A 166 -0.28 -10.50 10.50
CA ILE A 166 -0.79 -10.32 9.15
C ILE A 166 0.43 -10.16 8.23
N THR A 167 0.53 -10.98 7.20
CA THR A 167 1.68 -10.98 6.28
C THR A 167 1.24 -10.59 4.87
N LEU A 168 2.00 -9.69 4.25
CA LEU A 168 1.85 -9.22 2.89
C LEU A 168 3.11 -9.59 2.11
N LYS A 169 2.97 -10.42 1.08
CA LYS A 169 4.01 -10.65 0.07
C LYS A 169 3.87 -9.58 -0.99
N THR A 170 4.82 -8.66 -1.07
CA THR A 170 4.76 -7.49 -1.96
C THR A 170 6.16 -6.93 -2.21
N GLU A 171 6.43 -6.48 -3.42
CA GLU A 171 7.66 -5.77 -3.76
C GLU A 171 7.76 -4.39 -3.07
N HIS A 172 6.63 -3.83 -2.63
CA HIS A 172 6.56 -2.50 -2.03
C HIS A 172 6.71 -2.51 -0.49
N ALA A 173 7.21 -3.60 0.10
CA ALA A 173 7.31 -3.75 1.56
C ALA A 173 8.06 -2.58 2.23
N THR A 174 9.17 -2.14 1.64
CA THR A 174 9.97 -1.01 2.10
C THR A 174 9.17 0.29 2.10
N PHE A 175 8.46 0.57 0.99
CA PHE A 175 7.63 1.77 0.87
C PHE A 175 6.51 1.78 1.93
N ILE A 176 5.81 0.66 2.10
CA ILE A 176 4.77 0.54 3.12
C ILE A 176 5.34 0.77 4.52
N SER A 177 6.50 0.20 4.85
CA SER A 177 7.14 0.41 6.15
C SER A 177 7.48 1.88 6.42
N VAL A 178 7.98 2.62 5.41
CA VAL A 178 8.25 4.05 5.56
C VAL A 178 6.95 4.82 5.80
N CYS A 179 5.86 4.49 5.10
CA CYS A 179 4.56 5.10 5.34
C CYS A 179 4.02 4.78 6.75
N LEU A 180 4.15 3.53 7.22
CA LEU A 180 3.77 3.14 8.58
C LEU A 180 4.56 3.94 9.62
N GLN A 181 5.88 4.05 9.47
CA GLN A 181 6.73 4.84 10.36
C GLN A 181 6.29 6.30 10.41
N LYS A 182 5.97 6.91 9.27
CA LYS A 182 5.45 8.29 9.25
C LYS A 182 4.10 8.42 9.96
N ILE A 183 3.21 7.45 9.85
CA ILE A 183 1.91 7.47 10.52
C ILE A 183 2.09 7.29 12.04
N ASP A 184 2.94 6.36 12.45
CA ASP A 184 3.19 6.02 13.85
C ASP A 184 3.94 7.12 14.60
N PHE A 185 4.94 7.74 13.98
CA PHE A 185 5.68 8.87 14.57
C PHE A 185 4.76 10.05 14.94
N ASN A 186 3.70 10.28 14.15
CA ASN A 186 2.71 11.33 14.44
C ASN A 186 1.83 11.02 15.67
N TYR A 187 1.88 9.81 16.25
CA TYR A 187 1.21 9.48 17.52
C TYR A 187 2.06 9.79 18.76
N GLY A 188 3.39 9.73 18.67
CA GLY A 188 4.30 10.01 19.79
C GLY A 188 4.51 11.50 20.10
N GLN A 189 3.73 12.39 19.47
CA GLN A 189 3.84 13.85 19.58
C GLN A 189 2.52 14.52 20.05
N ILE A 190 1.58 13.74 20.60
CA ILE A 190 0.31 14.23 21.17
C ILE A 190 0.28 13.95 22.66
#